data_AF-A0A7V7ZP71-F1
#
_entry.id   AF-A0A7V7ZP71-F1
#
_cell.length_a   1.000
_cell.length_b   1.000
_cell.length_c   1.000
_cell.angle_alpha   90.00
_cell.angle_beta   90.00
_cell.angle_gamma   90.00
#
_symmetry.space_group_name_H-M   'P 1'
#
loop_
_entity.id
_entity.type
_entity.pdbx_description
1 polymer ?
#
loop_
_entity_poly.entity_id
_entity_poly.type
_entity_poly.pdbx_seq_one_letter_code
_entity_poly.pdbx_strand_id
1 'polypeptide(L)'
;MFDTDAITAQLTQRVHQHQQLLARYLAAAPLADGSATPLAEDVALFVRIASGEIDRDSVDEEQIGAIIERFQGLLDLLFTPAGGTGGYQVPAKFWTETPIGQVLTHVQVWLRRDDLISYSDAARILFPDMAASNLQAARMRVKRMAERSLLQSYADPRASNPTQQMRVSRMAAEALKAAEQHRSAAEGDS
;
A
#
# COMPACT_ATOMS: atom_id res chain seq x y z
N MET A 1 39.09 8.00 11.08
CA MET A 1 39.17 9.19 10.20
C MET A 1 38.27 8.91 9.01
N PHE A 2 37.38 9.84 8.63
CA PHE A 2 36.52 9.65 7.47
C PHE A 2 37.33 9.85 6.18
N ASP A 3 37.13 8.96 5.20
CA ASP A 3 37.71 9.10 3.86
C ASP A 3 36.80 10.01 3.04
N THR A 4 37.14 11.30 3.01
CA THR A 4 36.34 12.33 2.34
C THR A 4 36.19 12.06 0.84
N ASP A 5 37.20 11.51 0.19
CA ASP A 5 37.18 11.26 -1.26
C ASP A 5 36.28 10.07 -1.59
N ALA A 6 36.39 8.98 -0.82
CA ALA A 6 35.51 7.82 -0.99
C ALA A 6 34.03 8.16 -0.73
N ILE A 7 33.76 8.94 0.32
CA ILE A 7 32.40 9.38 0.66
C ILE A 7 31.82 10.27 -0.45
N THR A 8 32.63 11.20 -0.97
CA THR A 8 32.20 12.12 -2.03
C THR A 8 31.91 11.37 -3.34
N ALA A 9 32.81 10.47 -3.77
CA ALA A 9 32.62 9.67 -4.97
C ALA A 9 31.35 8.79 -4.88
N GLN A 10 31.14 8.13 -3.73
CA GLN A 10 29.95 7.30 -3.51
C GLN A 10 28.66 8.13 -3.56
N LEU A 11 28.63 9.30 -2.92
CA LEU A 11 27.45 10.16 -2.93
C LEU A 11 27.16 10.71 -4.34
N THR A 12 28.17 11.18 -5.06
CA THR A 12 28.03 11.69 -6.43
C THR A 12 27.52 10.61 -7.39
N GLN A 13 28.06 9.39 -7.32
CA GLN A 13 27.61 8.27 -8.15
C GLN A 13 26.12 7.96 -7.90
N ARG A 14 25.68 7.98 -6.64
CA ARG A 14 24.28 7.69 -6.28
C ARG A 14 23.31 8.77 -6.74
N VAL A 15 23.67 10.04 -6.54
CA VAL A 15 22.88 11.17 -7.07
C VAL A 15 22.73 11.05 -8.58
N HIS A 16 23.81 10.69 -9.28
CA HIS A 16 23.78 10.49 -10.72
C HIS A 16 22.88 9.31 -11.14
N GLN A 17 22.95 8.17 -10.44
CA GLN A 17 22.06 7.03 -10.68
C GLN A 17 20.58 7.39 -10.46
N HIS A 18 20.27 8.12 -9.39
CA HIS A 18 18.90 8.56 -9.11
C HIS A 18 18.39 9.54 -10.19
N GLN A 19 19.21 10.48 -10.64
CA GLN A 19 18.88 11.39 -11.74
C GLN A 19 18.69 10.64 -13.06
N GLN A 20 19.50 9.60 -13.35
CA GLN A 20 19.30 8.75 -14.53
C GLN A 20 17.99 7.97 -14.47
N LEU A 21 17.60 7.45 -13.31
CA LEU A 21 16.32 6.77 -13.11
C LEU A 21 15.15 7.74 -13.33
N LEU A 22 15.20 8.91 -12.69
CA LEU A 22 14.21 9.96 -12.92
C LEU A 22 14.12 10.35 -14.40
N ALA A 23 15.25 10.52 -15.08
CA ALA A 23 15.29 10.85 -16.50
C ALA A 23 14.70 9.74 -17.38
N ARG A 24 14.86 8.46 -17.03
CA ARG A 24 14.24 7.33 -17.72
C ARG A 24 12.71 7.32 -17.55
N TYR A 25 12.23 7.51 -16.33
CA TYR A 25 10.79 7.50 -16.03
C TYR A 25 10.07 8.72 -16.57
N LEU A 26 10.71 9.89 -16.50
CA LEU A 26 10.14 11.15 -16.97
C LEU A 26 10.31 11.35 -18.47
N ALA A 27 11.24 10.63 -19.11
CA ALA A 27 11.82 10.95 -20.41
C ALA A 27 12.33 12.40 -20.42
N ALA A 28 13.62 12.64 -20.68
CA ALA A 28 14.26 13.95 -20.49
C ALA A 28 13.70 15.13 -21.35
N ALA A 29 12.62 14.96 -22.10
CA ALA A 29 11.81 16.02 -22.68
C ALA A 29 10.37 15.50 -22.89
N PRO A 30 9.34 16.37 -22.85
CA PRO A 30 8.04 16.02 -23.42
C PRO A 30 8.29 15.55 -24.86
N LEU A 31 7.93 14.30 -25.16
CA LEU A 31 7.96 13.80 -26.52
C LEU A 31 7.09 14.75 -27.35
N ALA A 32 7.71 15.44 -28.31
CA ALA A 32 7.04 16.40 -29.19
C ALA A 32 5.84 15.76 -29.93
N ASP A 33 5.78 14.43 -29.95
CA ASP A 33 4.76 13.60 -30.59
C ASP A 33 3.62 13.18 -29.65
N GLY A 34 3.58 13.65 -28.39
CA GLY A 34 2.47 13.39 -27.46
C GLY A 34 2.40 11.95 -26.93
N SER A 35 3.43 11.13 -27.14
CA SER A 35 3.50 9.78 -26.59
C SER A 35 3.66 9.80 -25.06
N ALA A 36 2.92 8.92 -24.38
CA ALA A 36 2.96 8.79 -22.93
C ALA A 36 4.37 8.39 -22.45
N THR A 37 4.78 8.94 -21.30
CA THR A 37 6.03 8.51 -20.65
C THR A 37 5.81 7.14 -19.99
N PRO A 38 6.86 6.34 -19.77
CA PRO A 38 6.72 5.06 -19.06
C PRO A 38 6.03 5.20 -17.69
N LEU A 39 6.33 6.29 -16.97
CA LEU A 39 5.65 6.61 -15.72
C LEU A 39 4.15 6.86 -15.90
N ALA A 40 3.76 7.57 -16.96
CA ALA A 40 2.35 7.84 -17.24
C ALA A 40 1.59 6.56 -17.60
N GLU A 41 2.23 5.64 -18.33
CA GLU A 41 1.66 4.32 -18.65
C GLU A 41 1.48 3.46 -17.39
N ASP A 42 2.47 3.42 -16.51
CA ASP A 42 2.39 2.69 -15.25
C ASP A 42 1.31 3.26 -14.33
N VAL A 43 1.25 4.58 -14.18
CA VAL A 43 0.18 5.23 -13.40
C VAL A 43 -1.20 4.95 -14.01
N ALA A 44 -1.34 5.02 -15.34
CA ALA A 44 -2.59 4.69 -16.02
C ALA A 44 -3.01 3.23 -15.76
N LEU A 45 -2.07 2.29 -15.82
CA LEU A 45 -2.30 0.88 -15.49
C LEU A 45 -2.80 0.73 -14.04
N PHE A 46 -2.14 1.37 -13.07
CA PHE A 46 -2.55 1.31 -11.67
C PHE A 46 -3.93 1.92 -11.43
N VAL A 47 -4.26 3.01 -12.12
CA VAL A 47 -5.60 3.60 -12.07
C VAL A 47 -6.65 2.63 -12.60
N ARG A 48 -6.40 1.94 -13.72
CA ARG A 48 -7.32 0.94 -14.29
C ARG A 48 -7.54 -0.27 -13.37
N ILE A 49 -6.47 -0.73 -12.70
CA ILE A 49 -6.58 -1.77 -11.67
C ILE A 49 -7.42 -1.23 -10.50
N ALA A 50 -7.09 -0.04 -9.99
CA ALA A 50 -7.78 0.57 -8.86
C ALA A 50 -9.23 0.98 -9.17
N SER A 51 -9.60 1.18 -10.44
CA SER A 51 -10.98 1.41 -10.90
C SER A 51 -11.76 0.10 -11.12
N GLY A 52 -11.08 -1.05 -11.05
CA GLY A 52 -11.68 -2.37 -11.25
C GLY A 52 -11.93 -2.70 -12.73
N GLU A 53 -11.31 -1.98 -13.65
CA GLU A 53 -11.37 -2.28 -15.09
C GLU A 53 -10.57 -3.53 -15.47
N ILE A 54 -9.62 -3.92 -14.62
CA ILE A 54 -8.79 -5.13 -14.79
C ILE A 54 -9.14 -6.12 -13.70
N ASP A 55 -9.81 -7.21 -14.10
CA ASP A 55 -10.14 -8.29 -13.18
C ASP A 55 -8.90 -9.15 -12.90
N ARG A 56 -8.67 -9.46 -11.62
CA ARG A 56 -7.51 -10.23 -11.15
C ARG A 56 -7.48 -11.64 -11.72
N ASP A 57 -8.62 -12.23 -12.03
CA ASP A 57 -8.72 -13.58 -12.58
C ASP A 57 -8.57 -13.62 -14.11
N SER A 58 -8.56 -12.45 -14.76
CA SER A 58 -8.33 -12.33 -16.20
C SER A 58 -6.86 -12.18 -16.59
N VAL A 59 -5.97 -12.07 -15.60
CA VAL A 59 -4.54 -11.75 -15.75
C VAL A 59 -3.70 -12.97 -15.35
N ASP A 60 -2.73 -13.33 -16.18
CA ASP A 60 -1.82 -14.46 -15.94
C ASP A 60 -0.68 -14.11 -14.97
N GLU A 61 0.06 -15.13 -14.51
CA GLU A 61 1.16 -14.99 -13.54
C GLU A 61 2.31 -14.11 -14.04
N GLU A 62 2.58 -14.12 -15.35
CA GLU A 62 3.63 -13.30 -15.96
C GLU A 62 3.25 -11.81 -15.89
N GLN A 63 2.02 -11.49 -16.27
CA GLN A 63 1.48 -10.13 -16.18
C GLN A 63 1.42 -9.63 -14.73
N ILE A 64 1.06 -10.50 -13.77
CA ILE A 64 1.09 -10.15 -12.35
C ILE A 64 2.51 -9.82 -11.91
N GLY A 65 3.51 -10.62 -12.32
CA GLY A 65 4.92 -10.35 -12.06
C GLY A 65 5.34 -8.98 -12.58
N ALA A 66 4.99 -8.66 -13.83
CA ALA A 66 5.28 -7.36 -14.43
C ALA A 66 4.60 -6.19 -13.68
N ILE A 67 3.36 -6.37 -13.19
CA ILE A 67 2.66 -5.36 -12.38
C ILE A 67 3.37 -5.15 -11.04
N ILE A 68 3.82 -6.23 -10.39
CA ILE A 68 4.58 -6.15 -9.14
C ILE A 68 5.88 -5.36 -9.35
N GLU A 69 6.62 -5.64 -10.41
CA GLU A 69 7.87 -4.95 -10.73
C GLU A 69 7.64 -3.45 -10.96
N ARG A 70 6.62 -3.08 -11.75
CA ARG A 70 6.26 -1.68 -11.98
C ARG A 70 5.82 -0.99 -10.68
N PHE A 71 5.04 -1.69 -9.85
CA PHE A 71 4.56 -1.17 -8.57
C PHE A 71 5.73 -0.86 -7.62
N GLN A 72 6.68 -1.80 -7.49
CA GLN A 72 7.89 -1.58 -6.70
C GLN A 72 8.75 -0.48 -7.31
N GLY A 73 8.93 -0.46 -8.64
CA GLY A 73 9.67 0.59 -9.33
C GLY A 73 9.13 2.00 -9.06
N LEU A 74 7.81 2.17 -8.98
CA LEU A 74 7.20 3.44 -8.62
C LEU A 74 7.42 3.81 -7.14
N LEU A 75 7.32 2.86 -6.21
CA LEU A 75 7.62 3.11 -4.80
C LEU A 75 9.10 3.47 -4.61
N ASP A 76 9.99 2.76 -5.30
CA ASP A 76 11.42 3.03 -5.28
C ASP A 76 11.70 4.44 -5.81
N LEU A 77 11.03 4.84 -6.91
CA LEU A 77 11.15 6.18 -7.48
C LEU A 77 10.72 7.27 -6.49
N LEU A 78 9.63 7.04 -5.74
CA LEU A 78 9.06 8.02 -4.82
C LEU A 78 9.81 8.12 -3.49
N PHE A 79 10.31 7.00 -2.97
CA PHE A 79 10.76 6.91 -1.57
C PHE A 79 12.21 6.48 -1.39
N THR A 80 12.88 5.96 -2.42
CA THR A 80 14.30 5.61 -2.28
C THR A 80 15.11 6.89 -2.08
N PRO A 81 15.80 7.05 -0.94
CA PRO A 81 16.63 8.22 -0.73
C PRO A 81 17.78 8.22 -1.75
N ALA A 82 18.14 9.40 -2.28
CA ALA A 82 19.34 9.55 -3.13
C ALA A 82 20.63 9.04 -2.44
N GLY A 83 20.62 8.92 -1.12
CA GLY A 83 21.69 8.34 -0.31
C GLY A 83 21.82 6.81 -0.38
N GLY A 84 20.86 6.06 -0.95
CA GLY A 84 21.01 4.65 -1.36
C GLY A 84 21.38 3.59 -0.30
N THR A 85 21.50 3.92 0.98
CA THR A 85 21.80 2.97 2.06
C THR A 85 20.66 2.94 3.06
N GLY A 86 19.71 2.05 2.83
CA GLY A 86 18.59 1.77 3.71
C GLY A 86 17.35 1.37 2.92
N GLY A 87 16.56 0.44 3.46
CA GLY A 87 15.19 0.27 2.99
C GLY A 87 14.43 1.59 3.20
N TYR A 88 13.53 1.92 2.28
CA TYR A 88 12.67 3.09 2.47
C TYR A 88 11.50 2.72 3.39
N GLN A 89 11.02 3.72 4.14
CA GLN A 89 9.76 3.62 4.84
C GLN A 89 8.75 4.52 4.14
N VAL A 90 7.68 3.92 3.62
CA VAL A 90 6.55 4.68 3.09
C VAL A 90 5.76 5.23 4.30
N PRO A 91 5.62 6.56 4.45
CA PRO A 91 4.88 7.12 5.57
C PRO A 91 3.43 6.62 5.58
N ALA A 92 2.89 6.23 6.73
CA ALA A 92 1.51 5.70 6.82
C ALA A 92 0.47 6.64 6.19
N LYS A 93 0.67 7.96 6.35
CA LYS A 93 -0.18 9.01 5.78
C LYS A 93 -0.21 9.02 4.26
N PHE A 94 0.86 8.60 3.58
CA PHE A 94 0.91 8.58 2.11
C PHE A 94 -0.25 7.78 1.52
N TRP A 95 -0.51 6.60 2.09
CA TRP A 95 -1.53 5.66 1.64
C TRP A 95 -2.96 6.21 1.73
N THR A 96 -3.21 7.14 2.65
CA THR A 96 -4.56 7.67 2.93
C THR A 96 -4.76 9.11 2.47
N GLU A 97 -3.73 9.95 2.56
CA GLU A 97 -3.84 11.40 2.34
C GLU A 97 -3.54 11.80 0.89
N THR A 98 -2.92 10.94 0.08
CA THR A 98 -2.59 11.26 -1.32
C THR A 98 -3.44 10.45 -2.31
N PRO A 99 -3.89 11.04 -3.43
CA PRO A 99 -4.64 10.29 -4.45
C PRO A 99 -3.85 9.09 -5.02
N ILE A 100 -2.55 9.25 -5.25
CA ILE A 100 -1.70 8.16 -5.73
C ILE A 100 -1.53 7.06 -4.68
N GLY A 101 -1.35 7.40 -3.41
CA GLY A 101 -1.29 6.40 -2.34
C GLY A 101 -2.58 5.61 -2.17
N GLN A 102 -3.74 6.25 -2.41
CA GLN A 102 -5.03 5.56 -2.48
C GLN A 102 -5.08 4.60 -3.68
N VAL A 103 -4.67 5.02 -4.88
CA VAL A 103 -4.60 4.13 -6.05
C VAL A 103 -3.70 2.92 -5.77
N LEU A 104 -2.48 3.15 -5.29
CA LEU A 104 -1.51 2.09 -5.00
C LEU A 104 -1.98 1.14 -3.89
N THR A 105 -2.74 1.66 -2.92
CA THR A 105 -3.45 0.83 -1.94
C THR A 105 -4.36 -0.19 -2.60
N HIS A 106 -5.22 0.24 -3.53
CA HIS A 106 -6.16 -0.66 -4.21
C HIS A 106 -5.42 -1.68 -5.09
N VAL A 107 -4.34 -1.26 -5.75
CA VAL A 107 -3.45 -2.18 -6.49
C VAL A 107 -2.83 -3.22 -5.56
N GLN A 108 -2.36 -2.83 -4.38
CA GLN A 108 -1.76 -3.76 -3.41
C GLN A 108 -2.76 -4.80 -2.92
N VAL A 109 -4.01 -4.40 -2.69
CA VAL A 109 -5.10 -5.32 -2.32
C VAL A 109 -5.42 -6.28 -3.47
N TRP A 110 -5.54 -5.75 -4.69
CA TRP A 110 -5.78 -6.52 -5.91
C TRP A 110 -4.68 -7.58 -6.13
N LEU A 111 -3.41 -7.20 -5.94
CA LEU A 111 -2.26 -8.10 -6.04
C LEU A 111 -2.34 -9.25 -5.03
N ARG A 112 -2.82 -8.97 -3.81
CA ARG A 112 -2.95 -9.95 -2.73
C ARG A 112 -4.18 -10.84 -2.83
N ARG A 113 -5.08 -10.59 -3.79
CA ARG A 113 -6.43 -11.21 -3.83
C ARG A 113 -7.17 -11.03 -2.49
N ASP A 114 -6.99 -9.87 -1.89
CA ASP A 114 -7.59 -9.54 -0.61
C ASP A 114 -8.86 -8.71 -0.81
N ASP A 115 -9.73 -8.71 0.19
CA ASP A 115 -10.94 -7.91 0.22
C ASP A 115 -10.78 -6.74 1.18
N LEU A 116 -11.14 -5.55 0.72
CA LEU A 116 -11.32 -4.39 1.59
C LEU A 116 -12.73 -4.38 2.17
N ILE A 117 -12.84 -4.61 3.48
CA ILE A 117 -14.12 -4.68 4.18
C ILE A 117 -14.34 -3.46 5.07
N SER A 118 -15.61 -3.18 5.40
CA SER A 118 -15.96 -2.07 6.29
C SER A 118 -15.49 -2.35 7.72
N TYR A 119 -15.36 -1.29 8.54
CA TYR A 119 -15.08 -1.47 9.98
C TYR A 119 -16.15 -2.29 10.70
N SER A 120 -17.40 -2.25 10.22
CA SER A 120 -18.49 -3.05 10.78
C SER A 120 -18.29 -4.54 10.48
N ASP A 121 -17.85 -4.89 9.27
CA ASP A 121 -17.59 -6.28 8.90
C ASP A 121 -16.35 -6.81 9.62
N ALA A 122 -15.28 -6.01 9.67
CA ALA A 122 -14.10 -6.34 10.45
C ALA A 122 -14.42 -6.52 11.95
N ALA A 123 -15.34 -5.73 12.49
CA ALA A 123 -15.79 -5.86 13.88
C ALA A 123 -16.51 -7.20 14.13
N ARG A 124 -17.30 -7.68 13.17
CA ARG A 124 -17.95 -9.01 13.25
C ARG A 124 -16.92 -10.15 13.20
N ILE A 125 -15.84 -9.97 12.44
CA ILE A 125 -14.74 -10.96 12.37
C ILE A 125 -13.98 -10.99 13.70
N LEU A 126 -13.48 -9.84 14.15
CA LEU A 126 -12.57 -9.71 15.30
C LEU A 126 -13.29 -9.87 16.65
N PHE A 127 -14.51 -9.34 16.79
CA PHE A 127 -15.23 -9.28 18.07
C PHE A 127 -16.66 -9.80 17.93
N PRO A 128 -16.88 -11.08 17.55
CA PRO A 128 -18.20 -11.60 17.21
C PRO A 128 -19.23 -11.42 18.34
N ASP A 129 -18.88 -11.73 19.58
CA ASP A 129 -19.80 -11.64 20.74
C ASP A 129 -20.16 -10.18 21.07
N MET A 130 -19.17 -9.28 20.97
CA MET A 130 -19.39 -7.84 21.16
C MET A 130 -20.20 -7.25 20.01
N ALA A 131 -19.96 -7.69 18.77
CA ALA A 131 -20.68 -7.21 17.60
C ALA A 131 -22.15 -7.63 17.64
N ALA A 132 -22.46 -8.81 18.19
CA ALA A 132 -23.83 -9.29 18.37
C ALA A 132 -24.63 -8.45 19.38
N SER A 133 -23.99 -7.99 20.46
CA SER A 133 -24.64 -7.22 21.53
C SER A 133 -24.57 -5.70 21.31
N ASN A 134 -23.46 -5.19 20.79
CA ASN A 134 -23.20 -3.77 20.57
C ASN A 134 -22.20 -3.55 19.42
N LEU A 135 -22.71 -3.61 18.18
CA LEU A 135 -21.91 -3.40 16.97
C LEU A 135 -21.16 -2.05 16.96
N GLN A 136 -21.75 -0.99 17.52
CA GLN A 136 -21.11 0.33 17.53
C GLN A 136 -19.86 0.35 18.42
N ALA A 137 -19.91 -0.29 19.59
CA ALA A 137 -18.74 -0.44 20.45
C ALA A 137 -17.64 -1.27 19.78
N ALA A 138 -18.01 -2.39 19.14
CA ALA A 138 -17.08 -3.23 18.39
C ALA A 138 -16.42 -2.46 17.22
N ARG A 139 -17.21 -1.69 16.45
CA ARG A 139 -16.72 -0.83 15.36
C ARG A 139 -15.74 0.23 15.87
N MET A 140 -16.03 0.87 17.01
CA MET A 140 -15.13 1.84 17.64
C MET A 140 -13.83 1.22 18.15
N ARG A 141 -13.83 -0.08 18.47
CA ARG A 141 -12.62 -0.83 18.81
C ARG A 141 -11.74 -1.06 17.57
N VAL A 142 -12.33 -1.50 16.46
CA VAL A 142 -11.63 -1.62 15.17
C VAL A 142 -11.03 -0.28 14.73
N LYS A 143 -11.81 0.81 14.81
CA LYS A 143 -11.31 2.16 14.50
C LYS A 143 -10.05 2.51 15.31
N ARG A 144 -10.06 2.25 16.63
CA ARG A 144 -8.89 2.48 17.50
C ARG A 144 -7.70 1.60 17.16
N MET A 145 -7.92 0.37 16.70
CA MET A 145 -6.85 -0.51 16.22
C MET A 145 -6.20 0.05 14.95
N ALA A 146 -7.01 0.57 14.03
CA ALA A 146 -6.52 1.26 12.85
C ALA A 146 -5.74 2.53 13.19
N GLU A 147 -6.24 3.37 14.11
CA GLU A 147 -5.53 4.56 14.61
C GLU A 147 -4.19 4.23 15.27
N ARG A 148 -4.07 3.03 15.87
CA ARG A 148 -2.84 2.51 16.48
C ARG A 148 -1.95 1.74 15.50
N SER A 149 -2.28 1.73 14.21
CA SER A 149 -1.55 0.98 13.18
C SER A 149 -1.48 -0.54 13.42
N LEU A 150 -2.42 -1.10 14.18
CA LEU A 150 -2.56 -2.56 14.33
C LEU A 150 -3.29 -3.18 13.14
N LEU A 151 -4.12 -2.39 12.47
CA LEU A 151 -4.74 -2.70 11.19
C LEU A 151 -4.45 -1.55 10.23
N GLN A 152 -4.01 -1.87 9.02
CA GLN A 152 -3.86 -0.85 8.00
C GLN A 152 -5.26 -0.38 7.57
N SER A 153 -5.47 0.93 7.62
CA SER A 153 -6.69 1.56 7.13
C SER A 153 -6.51 2.04 5.70
N TYR A 154 -7.57 1.92 4.92
CA TYR A 154 -7.61 2.27 3.52
C TYR A 154 -8.82 3.14 3.24
N ALA A 155 -8.65 4.17 2.41
CA ALA A 155 -9.77 4.98 1.94
C ALA A 155 -10.30 4.40 0.62
N ASP A 156 -11.59 4.13 0.57
CA ASP A 156 -12.30 3.77 -0.66
C ASP A 156 -12.82 5.05 -1.34
N PRO A 157 -12.19 5.52 -2.43
CA PRO A 157 -12.58 6.76 -3.09
C PRO A 157 -13.96 6.66 -3.76
N ARG A 158 -14.52 5.45 -3.90
CA ARG A 158 -15.83 5.22 -4.53
C ARG A 158 -16.99 5.44 -3.56
N ALA A 159 -16.74 5.37 -2.24
CA ALA A 159 -17.79 5.58 -1.26
C ALA A 159 -18.13 7.07 -1.15
N SER A 160 -19.39 7.44 -1.39
CA SER A 160 -19.81 8.85 -1.41
C SER A 160 -19.74 9.55 -0.04
N ASN A 161 -19.71 8.80 1.07
CA ASN A 161 -19.66 9.34 2.43
C ASN A 161 -18.28 9.13 3.07
N PRO A 162 -17.51 10.19 3.36
CA PRO A 162 -16.17 10.12 3.98
C PRO A 162 -16.11 9.29 5.26
N THR A 163 -17.14 9.35 6.10
CA THR A 163 -17.18 8.59 7.36
C THR A 163 -17.36 7.08 7.15
N GLN A 164 -17.82 6.68 5.97
CA GLN A 164 -17.98 5.29 5.55
C GLN A 164 -16.97 4.88 4.48
N GLN A 165 -16.00 5.72 4.13
CA GLN A 165 -14.96 5.40 3.14
C GLN A 165 -13.87 4.48 3.71
N MET A 166 -13.71 4.45 5.04
CA MET A 166 -12.62 3.67 5.64
C MET A 166 -12.88 2.16 5.55
N ARG A 167 -11.87 1.43 5.10
CA ARG A 167 -11.82 -0.02 4.96
C ARG A 167 -10.60 -0.57 5.67
N VAL A 168 -10.62 -1.86 5.95
CA VAL A 168 -9.45 -2.64 6.36
C VAL A 168 -9.39 -3.92 5.52
N SER A 169 -8.20 -4.51 5.46
CA SER A 169 -8.00 -5.84 4.87
C SER A 169 -8.77 -6.91 5.65
N ARG A 170 -9.54 -7.75 4.93
CA ARG A 170 -10.18 -8.93 5.50
C ARG A 170 -9.14 -9.90 6.01
N MET A 171 -8.14 -10.23 5.19
CA MET A 171 -7.07 -11.16 5.57
C MET A 171 -6.34 -10.71 6.84
N ALA A 172 -6.07 -9.41 6.99
CA ALA A 172 -5.43 -8.86 8.19
C ALA A 172 -6.32 -9.00 9.44
N ALA A 173 -7.63 -8.76 9.31
CA ALA A 173 -8.56 -8.94 10.41
C ALA A 173 -8.66 -10.42 10.85
N GLU A 174 -8.68 -11.34 9.89
CA GLU A 174 -8.70 -12.79 10.16
C GLU A 174 -7.39 -13.28 10.79
N ALA A 175 -6.24 -12.84 10.27
CA ALA A 175 -4.94 -13.16 10.84
C ALA A 175 -4.80 -12.65 12.28
N LEU A 176 -5.29 -11.44 12.56
CA LEU A 176 -5.24 -10.87 13.89
C LEU A 176 -6.14 -11.62 14.88
N LYS A 177 -7.33 -12.03 14.46
CA LYS A 177 -8.20 -12.90 15.25
C LYS A 177 -7.50 -14.22 15.60
N ALA A 178 -6.89 -14.88 14.62
CA ALA A 178 -6.18 -16.13 14.83
C ALA A 178 -5.02 -15.96 15.84
N ALA A 179 -4.26 -14.86 15.72
CA ALA A 179 -3.17 -14.55 16.65
C ALA A 179 -3.66 -14.34 18.10
N GLU A 180 -4.81 -13.68 18.30
CA GLU A 180 -5.40 -13.50 19.64
C GLU A 180 -5.87 -14.83 20.23
N GLN A 181 -6.50 -15.70 19.43
CA GLN A 181 -6.93 -17.03 19.86
C GLN A 181 -5.76 -17.92 20.32
N HIS A 182 -4.65 -17.88 19.59
CA HIS A 182 -3.43 -18.60 19.99
C HIS A 182 -2.84 -18.09 21.31
N ARG A 183 -2.90 -16.78 21.56
CA ARG A 183 -2.41 -16.20 22.83
C ARG A 183 -3.29 -16.63 24.02
N SER A 184 -4.61 -16.57 23.88
CA SER A 184 -5.53 -16.99 24.95
C SER A 184 -5.43 -18.48 25.28
N ALA A 185 -5.15 -19.32 24.28
CA ALA A 185 -4.90 -20.74 24.52
C ALA A 185 -3.60 -20.99 25.31
N ALA A 186 -2.54 -20.24 25.02
CA ALA A 186 -1.25 -20.39 25.72
C ALA A 186 -1.29 -19.90 27.19
N GLU A 187 -2.11 -18.89 27.49
CA GLU A 187 -2.26 -18.33 28.85
C GLU A 187 -3.22 -19.14 29.73
N GLY A 188 -4.09 -19.98 29.15
CA GLY A 188 -5.05 -20.81 29.89
C GLY A 188 -4.50 -22.16 30.40
N ASP A 189 -3.32 -22.57 29.93
CA ASP A 189 -2.63 -23.81 30.31
C ASP A 189 -1.54 -23.59 31.39
N SER A 190 -1.44 -22.38 31.97
CA SER A 190 -0.52 -22.03 33.08
C SER A 190 -1.26 -21.88 34.40
#